data_AF-A0A8H4QNE3-F1
#
_entry.id   AF-A0A8H4QNE3-F1
#
_cell.length_a   1.000
_cell.length_b   1.000
_cell.length_c   1.000
_cell.angle_alpha   90.00
_cell.angle_beta   90.00
_cell.angle_gamma   90.00
#
_symmetry.space_group_name_H-M   'P 1'
#
loop_
_entity.id
_entity.type
_entity.pdbx_description
1 polymer ?
#
loop_
_entity_poly.entity_id
_entity_poly.type
_entity_poly.pdbx_seq_one_letter_code
_entity_poly.pdbx_strand_id
1 'polypeptide(L)'
;MSIILYDSPTTVPGKALSPNMWKARFCLNYKGLAHKTEWVDYCDIQEHSKKLNIKPTGKNPDGTDFHSFPAIYDPKTGVYLADSFQIAVYLDKTYPDTPAIFPNNTIGLQAAFEGIFMASIGPFLGFTLYDTWAVQLPVSHDYVRKKFEGIFGGMPLEEIAPKGDRAIEEWKKLEEGFGKVEGLFKATDEVGPLVLGDRVSWGDIVVASFLIYFKRLWEGTEKDEQWRNISTWQGGRWAALLDKLDAYTAIH
;
A
#
# COMPACT_ATOMS: atom_id res chain seq x y z
N MET A 1 21.66 11.28 -10.19
CA MET A 1 20.72 10.53 -11.07
C MET A 1 19.54 10.10 -10.23
N SER A 2 18.32 10.13 -10.77
CA SER A 2 17.07 9.89 -10.03
C SER A 2 16.66 8.43 -10.13
N ILE A 3 16.23 7.81 -9.03
CA ILE A 3 15.59 6.48 -9.05
C ILE A 3 14.31 6.57 -9.89
N ILE A 4 14.01 5.53 -10.65
CA ILE A 4 12.71 5.39 -11.33
C ILE A 4 11.84 4.51 -10.44
N LEU A 5 10.69 5.03 -10.02
CA LEU A 5 9.63 4.25 -9.39
C LEU A 5 8.59 3.90 -10.45
N TYR A 6 8.37 2.61 -10.67
CA TYR A 6 7.31 2.13 -11.56
C TYR A 6 6.00 1.98 -10.77
N ASP A 7 4.95 2.67 -11.22
CA ASP A 7 3.64 2.79 -10.57
C ASP A 7 2.52 2.68 -11.62
N SER A 8 1.31 2.29 -11.22
CA SER A 8 0.14 2.21 -12.10
C SER A 8 -0.79 3.41 -11.93
N PRO A 9 -1.08 4.16 -13.00
CA PRO A 9 -1.94 5.34 -12.90
C PRO A 9 -3.41 4.96 -12.75
N THR A 10 -4.14 5.81 -12.04
CA THR A 10 -5.60 5.78 -11.93
C THR A 10 -6.18 7.16 -12.26
N THR A 11 -7.50 7.29 -12.27
CA THR A 11 -8.20 8.56 -12.51
C THR A 11 -8.22 9.49 -11.29
N VAL A 12 -7.79 9.03 -10.11
CA VAL A 12 -7.75 9.87 -8.89
C VAL A 12 -6.75 11.02 -9.04
N PRO A 13 -6.97 12.18 -8.38
CA PRO A 13 -6.05 13.32 -8.47
C PRO A 13 -4.61 12.95 -8.13
N GLY A 14 -3.66 13.14 -9.05
CA GLY A 14 -2.25 12.74 -8.86
C GLY A 14 -1.93 11.28 -9.21
N LYS A 15 -2.90 10.52 -9.74
CA LYS A 15 -2.76 9.16 -10.32
C LYS A 15 -2.43 8.02 -9.36
N ALA A 16 -1.63 8.26 -8.31
CA ALA A 16 -1.22 7.24 -7.34
C ALA A 16 -2.40 6.81 -6.47
N LEU A 17 -2.60 5.49 -6.33
CA LEU A 17 -3.68 4.93 -5.51
C LEU A 17 -3.24 3.71 -4.69
N SER A 18 -2.58 2.72 -5.32
CA SER A 18 -2.33 1.43 -4.69
C SER A 18 -1.52 1.56 -3.38
N PRO A 19 -1.95 0.89 -2.29
CA PRO A 19 -1.21 0.90 -1.05
C PRO A 19 0.18 0.28 -1.21
N ASN A 20 0.37 -0.71 -2.08
CA ASN A 20 1.68 -1.31 -2.28
C ASN A 20 2.65 -0.33 -2.96
N MET A 21 2.18 0.46 -3.93
CA MET A 21 3.01 1.49 -4.58
C MET A 21 3.31 2.64 -3.61
N TRP A 22 2.33 3.03 -2.77
CA TRP A 22 2.54 3.98 -1.68
C TRP A 22 3.63 3.54 -0.70
N LYS A 23 3.74 2.24 -0.36
CA LYS A 23 4.85 1.76 0.50
C LYS A 23 6.22 2.16 -0.06
N ALA A 24 6.47 1.87 -1.34
CA ALA A 24 7.75 2.23 -1.98
C ALA A 24 7.94 3.75 -2.10
N ARG A 25 6.87 4.49 -2.42
CA ARG A 25 6.89 5.96 -2.51
C ARG A 25 7.22 6.59 -1.15
N PHE A 26 6.58 6.14 -0.07
CA PHE A 26 6.89 6.56 1.29
C PHE A 26 8.34 6.26 1.66
N CYS A 27 8.87 5.08 1.33
CA CYS A 27 10.27 4.75 1.58
C CYS A 27 11.24 5.70 0.88
N LEU A 28 10.99 6.03 -0.39
CA LEU A 28 11.81 6.96 -1.17
C LEU A 28 11.74 8.38 -0.60
N ASN A 29 10.53 8.86 -0.31
CA ASN A 29 10.30 10.19 0.26
C ASN A 29 10.90 10.34 1.67
N TYR A 30 10.66 9.37 2.56
CA TYR A 30 11.19 9.37 3.93
C TYR A 30 12.71 9.40 3.95
N LYS A 31 13.36 8.68 3.02
CA LYS A 31 14.81 8.70 2.86
C LYS A 31 15.35 9.95 2.16
N GLY A 32 14.48 10.81 1.63
CA GLY A 32 14.89 11.97 0.83
C GLY A 32 15.59 11.60 -0.46
N LEU A 33 15.29 10.43 -1.03
CA LEU A 33 15.92 9.95 -2.27
C LEU A 33 15.21 10.55 -3.49
N ALA A 34 15.99 11.22 -4.33
CA ALA A 34 15.49 11.74 -5.60
C ALA A 34 14.96 10.60 -6.47
N HIS A 35 13.67 10.67 -6.81
CA HIS A 35 13.01 9.70 -7.67
C HIS A 35 12.00 10.41 -8.59
N LYS A 36 11.59 9.71 -9.64
CA LYS A 36 10.50 10.10 -10.54
C LYS A 36 9.60 8.90 -10.78
N THR A 37 8.33 9.14 -11.05
CA THR A 37 7.39 8.06 -11.36
C THR A 37 7.34 7.78 -12.86
N GLU A 38 7.57 6.53 -13.25
CA GLU A 38 7.21 6.01 -14.56
C GLU A 38 5.87 5.29 -14.46
N TRP A 39 4.86 5.85 -15.14
CA TRP A 39 3.50 5.35 -15.11
C TRP A 39 3.31 4.26 -16.16
N VAL A 40 2.95 3.06 -15.73
CA VAL A 40 2.64 1.93 -16.61
C VAL A 40 1.23 1.46 -16.29
N ASP A 41 0.41 1.32 -17.32
CA ASP A 41 -0.98 0.87 -17.13
C ASP A 41 -1.01 -0.53 -16.47
N TYR A 42 -2.06 -0.79 -15.67
CA TYR A 42 -2.12 -1.99 -14.83
C TYR A 42 -2.06 -3.29 -15.65
N CYS A 43 -2.69 -3.32 -16.84
CA CYS A 43 -2.65 -4.48 -17.74
C CYS A 43 -1.27 -4.72 -18.35
N ASP A 44 -0.43 -3.69 -18.44
CA ASP A 44 0.89 -3.73 -19.09
C ASP A 44 2.03 -4.09 -18.13
N ILE A 45 1.78 -4.12 -16.81
CA ILE A 45 2.79 -4.38 -15.76
C ILE A 45 3.61 -5.63 -16.08
N GLN A 46 2.95 -6.71 -16.50
CA GLN A 46 3.65 -7.98 -16.75
C GLN A 46 4.57 -7.91 -17.97
N GLU A 47 4.12 -7.33 -19.08
CA GLU A 47 4.94 -7.20 -20.29
C GLU A 47 6.08 -6.21 -20.09
N HIS A 48 5.79 -5.08 -19.44
CA HIS A 48 6.77 -4.07 -19.09
C HIS A 48 7.87 -4.64 -18.18
N SER A 49 7.49 -5.41 -17.15
CA SER A 49 8.45 -6.04 -16.25
C SER A 49 9.36 -7.02 -16.97
N LYS A 50 8.81 -7.86 -17.85
CA LYS A 50 9.59 -8.79 -18.68
C LYS A 50 10.58 -8.07 -19.59
N LYS A 51 10.16 -6.99 -20.25
CA LYS A 51 11.02 -6.18 -21.13
C LYS A 51 12.24 -5.62 -20.40
N LEU A 52 12.09 -5.28 -19.12
CA LEU A 52 13.16 -4.74 -18.27
C LEU A 52 13.90 -5.82 -17.47
N ASN A 53 13.57 -7.10 -17.66
CA ASN A 53 14.09 -8.21 -16.85
C ASN A 53 13.90 -8.02 -15.34
N ILE A 54 12.83 -7.32 -14.94
CA ILE A 54 12.39 -7.26 -13.54
C ILE A 54 11.91 -8.67 -13.16
N LYS A 55 12.41 -9.20 -12.05
CA LYS A 55 12.03 -10.53 -11.57
C LYS A 55 10.55 -10.59 -11.16
N PRO A 56 9.88 -11.74 -11.32
CA PRO A 56 8.52 -11.93 -10.82
C PRO A 56 8.48 -11.83 -9.30
N THR A 57 7.35 -11.34 -8.79
CA THR A 57 7.06 -11.21 -7.36
C THR A 57 6.22 -12.37 -6.83
N GLY A 58 5.75 -13.25 -7.71
CA GLY A 58 5.00 -14.45 -7.33
C GLY A 58 4.66 -15.33 -8.53
N LYS A 59 3.66 -16.19 -8.32
CA LYS A 59 3.10 -17.09 -9.33
C LYS A 59 1.59 -16.92 -9.41
N ASN A 60 1.06 -16.98 -10.62
CA ASN A 60 -0.38 -17.12 -10.85
C ASN A 60 -0.85 -18.53 -10.45
N PRO A 61 -2.18 -18.75 -10.28
CA PRO A 61 -2.72 -20.08 -9.97
C PRO A 61 -2.35 -21.17 -10.99
N ASP A 62 -2.12 -20.79 -12.25
CA ASP A 62 -1.68 -21.69 -13.33
C ASP A 62 -0.16 -21.96 -13.33
N GLY A 63 0.59 -21.42 -12.37
CA GLY A 63 2.04 -21.57 -12.23
C GLY A 63 2.88 -20.61 -13.08
N THR A 64 2.26 -19.74 -13.88
CA THR A 64 2.98 -18.73 -14.67
C THR A 64 3.53 -17.60 -13.78
N ASP A 65 4.57 -16.92 -14.25
CA ASP A 65 5.22 -15.82 -13.52
C ASP A 65 4.28 -14.62 -13.35
N PHE A 66 4.03 -14.24 -12.09
CA PHE A 66 3.30 -13.04 -11.74
C PHE A 66 4.27 -11.90 -11.46
N HIS A 67 4.05 -10.77 -12.14
CA HIS A 67 4.80 -9.54 -11.91
C HIS A 67 3.85 -8.50 -11.32
N SER A 68 4.35 -7.75 -10.35
CA SER A 68 3.60 -6.68 -9.72
C SER A 68 4.48 -5.47 -9.50
N PHE A 69 3.83 -4.32 -9.41
CA PHE A 69 4.41 -3.09 -8.91
C PHE A 69 4.07 -2.90 -7.41
N PRO A 70 4.88 -2.10 -6.67
CA PRO A 70 5.96 -1.26 -7.17
C PRO A 70 7.18 -2.04 -7.64
N ALA A 71 7.87 -1.46 -8.61
CA ALA A 71 9.24 -1.81 -8.97
C ALA A 71 10.08 -0.52 -9.01
N ILE A 72 11.40 -0.66 -8.88
CA ILE A 72 12.33 0.44 -9.07
C ILE A 72 13.41 0.08 -10.08
N TYR A 73 13.96 1.12 -10.71
CA TYR A 73 15.29 1.10 -11.29
C TYR A 73 16.18 2.10 -10.58
N ASP A 74 17.28 1.63 -10.01
CA ASP A 74 18.29 2.48 -9.41
C ASP A 74 19.47 2.68 -10.38
N PRO A 75 19.60 3.84 -11.03
CA PRO A 75 20.69 4.10 -11.97
C PRO A 75 22.07 4.17 -11.30
N LYS A 76 22.16 4.35 -9.98
CA LYS A 76 23.43 4.35 -9.25
C LYS A 76 24.06 2.96 -9.22
N THR A 77 23.23 1.92 -9.15
CA THR A 77 23.69 0.52 -9.04
C THR A 77 23.35 -0.32 -10.27
N GLY A 78 22.48 0.17 -11.15
CA GLY A 78 21.96 -0.57 -12.30
C GLY A 78 20.91 -1.63 -11.94
N VAL A 79 20.37 -1.61 -10.71
CA VAL A 79 19.45 -2.64 -10.21
C VAL A 79 18.01 -2.36 -10.62
N TYR A 80 17.35 -3.37 -11.17
CA TYR A 80 15.90 -3.49 -11.24
C TYR A 80 15.41 -4.37 -10.10
N LEU A 81 14.43 -3.90 -9.33
CA LEU A 81 13.89 -4.63 -8.18
C LEU A 81 12.39 -4.37 -8.03
N ALA A 82 11.61 -5.44 -7.88
CA ALA A 82 10.19 -5.38 -7.50
C ALA A 82 10.00 -5.94 -6.10
N ASP A 83 8.76 -5.81 -5.58
CA ASP A 83 8.36 -6.06 -4.19
C ASP A 83 8.68 -4.90 -3.24
N SER A 84 7.64 -4.30 -2.65
CA SER A 84 7.78 -3.10 -1.82
C SER A 84 8.64 -3.33 -0.57
N PHE A 85 8.58 -4.53 0.03
CA PHE A 85 9.38 -4.87 1.20
C PHE A 85 10.84 -5.05 0.82
N GLN A 86 11.12 -5.77 -0.27
CA GLN A 86 12.47 -5.93 -0.80
C GLN A 86 13.08 -4.59 -1.24
N ILE A 87 12.27 -3.71 -1.83
CA ILE A 87 12.67 -2.34 -2.14
C ILE A 87 13.08 -1.60 -0.86
N ALA A 88 12.28 -1.63 0.20
CA ALA A 88 12.61 -0.97 1.46
C ALA A 88 13.93 -1.50 2.07
N VAL A 89 14.13 -2.82 2.09
CA VAL A 89 15.37 -3.46 2.57
C VAL A 89 16.57 -3.05 1.71
N TYR A 90 16.40 -3.03 0.40
CA TYR A 90 17.43 -2.59 -0.54
C TYR A 90 17.83 -1.13 -0.31
N LEU A 91 16.84 -0.24 -0.11
CA LEU A 91 17.09 1.18 0.11
C LEU A 91 17.85 1.42 1.42
N ASP A 92 17.49 0.73 2.51
CA ASP A 92 18.23 0.79 3.79
C ASP A 92 19.69 0.34 3.63
N LYS A 93 19.91 -0.75 2.88
CA LYS A 93 21.27 -1.27 2.65
C LYS A 93 22.11 -0.37 1.75
N THR A 94 21.51 0.18 0.70
CA THR A 94 22.22 0.91 -0.37
C THR A 94 22.44 2.39 -0.02
N TYR A 95 21.59 2.94 0.85
CA TYR A 95 21.61 4.34 1.27
C TYR A 95 21.63 4.46 2.81
N PRO A 96 22.69 3.96 3.48
CA PRO A 96 22.76 3.92 4.95
C PRO A 96 22.85 5.32 5.60
N ASP A 97 23.25 6.34 4.83
CA ASP A 97 23.34 7.74 5.31
C ASP A 97 21.97 8.44 5.37
N THR A 98 20.89 7.77 4.95
CA THR A 98 19.51 8.26 5.04
C THR A 98 18.79 7.68 6.26
N PRO A 99 17.69 8.28 6.74
CA PRO A 99 16.91 7.71 7.85
C PRO A 99 16.55 6.23 7.60
N ALA A 100 16.86 5.37 8.57
CA ALA A 100 16.62 3.93 8.47
C ALA A 100 15.13 3.58 8.59
N ILE A 101 14.65 2.67 7.74
CA ILE A 101 13.29 2.12 7.78
C ILE A 101 13.23 0.93 8.76
N PHE A 102 14.31 0.15 8.82
CA PHE A 102 14.48 -1.03 9.67
C PHE A 102 15.65 -0.85 10.65
N PRO A 103 15.57 0.10 11.60
CA PRO A 103 16.63 0.30 12.59
C PRO A 103 16.81 -0.95 13.46
N ASN A 104 18.02 -1.14 14.00
CA ASN A 104 18.33 -2.15 15.02
C ASN A 104 17.98 -3.60 14.61
N ASN A 105 18.15 -3.96 13.34
CA ASN A 105 17.89 -5.30 12.80
C ASN A 105 16.43 -5.77 12.98
N THR A 106 15.47 -4.85 12.87
CA THR A 106 14.03 -5.12 13.06
C THR A 106 13.33 -5.73 11.84
N ILE A 107 14.04 -6.03 10.75
CA ILE A 107 13.47 -6.50 9.47
C ILE A 107 12.49 -7.66 9.67
N GLY A 108 12.88 -8.69 10.42
CA GLY A 108 12.02 -9.86 10.67
C GLY A 108 10.77 -9.55 11.50
N LEU A 109 10.89 -8.66 12.49
CA LEU A 109 9.76 -8.24 13.32
C LEU A 109 8.77 -7.38 12.53
N GLN A 110 9.29 -6.51 11.67
CA GLN A 110 8.45 -5.64 10.85
C GLN A 110 7.77 -6.40 9.69
N ALA A 111 8.41 -7.46 9.17
CA ALA A 111 7.74 -8.41 8.27
C ALA A 111 6.57 -9.13 8.97
N ALA A 112 6.77 -9.58 10.22
CA ALA A 112 5.71 -10.19 11.01
C ALA A 112 4.58 -9.19 11.31
N PHE A 113 4.91 -7.94 11.64
CA PHE A 113 3.94 -6.87 11.83
C PHE A 113 3.08 -6.65 10.59
N GLU A 114 3.68 -6.56 9.40
CA GLU A 114 2.93 -6.42 8.15
C GLU A 114 1.95 -7.59 7.94
N GLY A 115 2.38 -8.82 8.22
CA GLY A 115 1.49 -9.99 8.18
C GLY A 115 0.29 -9.87 9.13
N ILE A 116 0.54 -9.43 10.38
CA ILE A 116 -0.53 -9.21 11.38
C ILE A 116 -1.48 -8.10 10.92
N PHE A 117 -0.94 -6.99 10.41
CA PHE A 117 -1.73 -5.88 9.91
C PHE A 117 -2.64 -6.32 8.76
N MET A 118 -2.07 -6.98 7.74
CA MET A 118 -2.82 -7.45 6.58
C MET A 118 -3.92 -8.46 6.95
N ALA A 119 -3.64 -9.38 7.88
CA ALA A 119 -4.64 -10.32 8.39
C ALA A 119 -5.74 -9.60 9.19
N SER A 120 -5.41 -8.53 9.91
CA SER A 120 -6.35 -7.79 10.76
C SER A 120 -7.33 -6.95 9.95
N ILE A 121 -6.89 -6.36 8.83
CA ILE A 121 -7.75 -5.46 8.03
C ILE A 121 -8.43 -6.14 6.85
N GLY A 122 -8.26 -7.46 6.66
CA GLY A 122 -8.75 -8.22 5.50
C GLY A 122 -10.15 -7.85 4.95
N PRO A 123 -11.18 -7.57 5.78
CA PRO A 123 -12.49 -7.12 5.31
C PRO A 123 -12.47 -5.89 4.37
N PHE A 124 -11.43 -5.05 4.41
CA PHE A 124 -11.30 -3.86 3.56
C PHE A 124 -11.46 -4.15 2.05
N LEU A 125 -11.07 -5.35 1.60
CA LEU A 125 -11.18 -5.75 0.20
C LEU A 125 -12.64 -5.71 -0.28
N GLY A 126 -13.57 -6.19 0.54
CA GLY A 126 -14.99 -6.17 0.23
C GLY A 126 -15.52 -4.74 -0.01
N PHE A 127 -14.99 -3.76 0.73
CA PHE A 127 -15.44 -2.37 0.63
C PHE A 127 -14.77 -1.58 -0.49
N THR A 128 -13.57 -1.96 -0.93
CA THR A 128 -12.74 -1.11 -1.78
C THR A 128 -12.53 -1.59 -3.21
N LEU A 129 -12.72 -2.89 -3.50
CA LEU A 129 -12.35 -3.44 -4.81
C LEU A 129 -13.17 -2.85 -5.97
N TYR A 130 -14.47 -2.67 -5.79
CA TYR A 130 -15.32 -2.05 -6.82
C TYR A 130 -14.86 -0.62 -7.13
N ASP A 131 -14.64 0.18 -6.09
CA ASP A 131 -14.23 1.59 -6.25
C ASP A 131 -12.84 1.68 -6.89
N THR A 132 -11.94 0.79 -6.48
CA THR A 132 -10.58 0.71 -7.03
C THR A 132 -10.59 0.33 -8.50
N TRP A 133 -11.50 -0.54 -8.93
CA TRP A 133 -11.73 -0.86 -10.33
C TRP A 133 -12.32 0.34 -11.08
N ALA A 134 -13.31 1.01 -10.51
CA ALA A 134 -14.01 2.14 -11.15
C ALA A 134 -13.07 3.31 -11.48
N VAL A 135 -12.01 3.51 -10.68
CA VAL A 135 -11.00 4.55 -10.91
C VAL A 135 -9.80 4.08 -11.76
N GLN A 136 -9.79 2.83 -12.25
CA GLN A 136 -8.77 2.41 -13.22
C GLN A 136 -8.95 3.12 -14.56
N LEU A 137 -7.88 3.17 -15.35
CA LEU A 137 -7.99 3.61 -16.74
C LEU A 137 -8.84 2.61 -17.55
N PRO A 138 -9.65 3.07 -18.52
CA PRO A 138 -10.58 2.21 -19.26
C PRO A 138 -9.92 0.99 -19.92
N VAL A 139 -8.68 1.14 -20.40
CA VAL A 139 -7.91 0.05 -21.03
C VAL A 139 -7.64 -1.12 -20.07
N SER A 140 -7.60 -0.84 -18.77
CA SER A 140 -7.33 -1.82 -17.72
C SER A 140 -8.59 -2.43 -17.08
N HIS A 141 -9.79 -1.93 -17.41
CA HIS A 141 -11.02 -2.32 -16.71
C HIS A 141 -11.27 -3.83 -16.76
N ASP A 142 -11.20 -4.44 -17.94
CA ASP A 142 -11.47 -5.88 -18.09
C ASP A 142 -10.43 -6.74 -17.35
N TYR A 143 -9.15 -6.36 -17.47
CA TYR A 143 -8.06 -7.08 -16.82
C TYR A 143 -8.17 -6.99 -15.29
N VAL A 144 -8.37 -5.79 -14.75
CA VAL A 144 -8.48 -5.55 -13.30
C VAL A 144 -9.75 -6.20 -12.75
N ARG A 145 -10.88 -6.11 -13.46
CA ARG A 145 -12.13 -6.78 -13.07
C ARG A 145 -11.93 -8.27 -12.92
N LYS A 146 -11.42 -8.95 -13.95
CA LYS A 146 -11.16 -10.39 -13.91
C LYS A 146 -10.24 -10.78 -12.77
N LYS A 147 -9.20 -9.97 -12.51
CA LYS A 147 -8.26 -10.19 -11.41
C LYS A 147 -8.96 -10.09 -10.05
N PHE A 148 -9.76 -9.05 -9.84
CA PHE A 148 -10.45 -8.80 -8.57
C PHE A 148 -11.55 -9.83 -8.30
N GLU A 149 -12.35 -10.17 -9.30
CA GLU A 149 -13.34 -11.26 -9.21
C GLU A 149 -12.66 -12.60 -8.90
N GLY A 150 -11.48 -12.85 -9.49
CA GLY A 150 -10.67 -14.04 -9.22
C GLY A 150 -10.20 -14.19 -7.77
N ILE A 151 -9.97 -13.08 -7.04
CA ILE A 151 -9.63 -13.11 -5.60
C ILE A 151 -10.79 -13.75 -4.79
N PHE A 152 -12.03 -13.57 -5.26
CA PHE A 152 -13.25 -14.05 -4.62
C PHE A 152 -13.86 -15.25 -5.37
N GLY A 153 -13.03 -16.06 -6.02
CA GLY A 153 -13.47 -17.30 -6.66
C GLY A 153 -14.39 -17.08 -7.87
N GLY A 154 -14.32 -15.91 -8.52
CA GLY A 154 -15.14 -15.56 -9.68
C GLY A 154 -16.47 -14.88 -9.33
N MET A 155 -16.67 -14.48 -8.07
CA MET A 155 -17.82 -13.67 -7.67
C MET A 155 -17.82 -12.34 -8.46
N PRO A 156 -18.96 -11.92 -9.05
CA PRO A 156 -19.07 -10.64 -9.73
C PRO A 156 -18.68 -9.47 -8.82
N LEU A 157 -17.99 -8.47 -9.37
CA LEU A 157 -17.46 -7.35 -8.58
C LEU A 157 -18.55 -6.61 -7.77
N GLU A 158 -19.76 -6.50 -8.31
CA GLU A 158 -20.93 -5.88 -7.66
C GLU A 158 -21.52 -6.70 -6.49
N GLU A 159 -21.17 -7.99 -6.41
CA GLU A 159 -21.60 -8.93 -5.36
C GLU A 159 -20.54 -9.12 -4.26
N ILE A 160 -19.27 -8.81 -4.56
CA ILE A 160 -18.18 -8.81 -3.58
C ILE A 160 -18.48 -7.81 -2.45
N ALA A 161 -19.01 -6.63 -2.77
CA ALA A 161 -19.33 -5.62 -1.77
C ALA A 161 -20.38 -6.14 -0.78
N PRO A 162 -20.11 -6.11 0.53
CA PRO A 162 -21.09 -6.53 1.52
C PRO A 162 -22.28 -5.56 1.54
N LYS A 163 -23.49 -6.08 1.76
CA LYS A 163 -24.76 -5.33 1.75
C LYS A 163 -25.58 -5.62 3.01
N GLY A 164 -26.40 -4.67 3.43
CA GLY A 164 -27.29 -4.83 4.60
C GLY A 164 -26.51 -5.21 5.87
N ASP A 165 -27.04 -6.17 6.63
CA ASP A 165 -26.43 -6.63 7.90
C ASP A 165 -24.99 -7.12 7.74
N ARG A 166 -24.66 -7.75 6.61
CA ARG A 166 -23.29 -8.19 6.30
C ARG A 166 -22.34 -6.99 6.20
N ALA A 167 -22.79 -5.86 5.65
CA ALA A 167 -21.95 -4.65 5.57
C ALA A 167 -21.62 -4.11 6.96
N ILE A 168 -22.61 -4.09 7.86
CA ILE A 168 -22.42 -3.64 9.24
C ILE A 168 -21.44 -4.57 9.97
N GLU A 169 -21.61 -5.89 9.83
CA GLU A 169 -20.73 -6.88 10.47
C GLU A 169 -19.30 -6.81 9.95
N GLU A 170 -19.09 -6.79 8.63
CA GLU A 170 -17.76 -6.71 8.03
C GLU A 170 -17.07 -5.37 8.30
N TRP A 171 -17.82 -4.28 8.38
CA TRP A 171 -17.28 -2.97 8.75
C TRP A 171 -16.82 -2.95 10.21
N LYS A 172 -17.61 -3.55 11.12
CA LYS A 172 -17.21 -3.72 12.51
C LYS A 172 -15.96 -4.59 12.65
N LYS A 173 -15.85 -5.69 11.88
CA LYS A 173 -14.63 -6.52 11.86
C LYS A 173 -13.42 -5.72 11.39
N LEU A 174 -13.59 -4.82 10.42
CA LEU A 174 -12.53 -3.92 9.97
C LEU A 174 -12.09 -2.98 11.10
N GLU A 175 -13.03 -2.32 11.78
CA GLU A 175 -12.76 -1.45 12.93
C GLU A 175 -12.04 -2.20 14.07
N GLU A 176 -12.52 -3.41 14.42
CA GLU A 176 -11.88 -4.29 15.40
C GLU A 176 -10.46 -4.71 14.97
N GLY A 177 -10.26 -4.92 13.67
CA GLY A 177 -8.96 -5.16 13.06
C GLY A 177 -7.98 -4.02 13.29
N PHE A 178 -8.41 -2.79 13.04
CA PHE A 178 -7.63 -1.60 13.39
C PHE A 178 -7.40 -1.49 14.90
N GLY A 179 -8.39 -1.82 15.74
CA GLY A 179 -8.21 -1.89 17.20
C GLY A 179 -7.13 -2.88 17.64
N LYS A 180 -6.99 -4.04 16.99
CA LYS A 180 -5.89 -4.98 17.26
C LYS A 180 -4.53 -4.38 16.91
N VAL A 181 -4.45 -3.70 15.77
CA VAL A 181 -3.22 -3.01 15.32
C VAL A 181 -2.88 -1.88 16.29
N GLU A 182 -3.86 -1.11 16.75
CA GLU A 182 -3.69 -0.05 17.76
C GLU A 182 -3.06 -0.60 19.05
N GLY A 183 -3.47 -1.80 19.47
CA GLY A 183 -2.88 -2.50 20.61
C GLY A 183 -1.37 -2.72 20.47
N LEU A 184 -0.86 -2.90 19.24
CA LEU A 184 0.59 -3.01 18.98
C LEU A 184 1.30 -1.66 19.11
N PHE A 185 0.69 -0.57 18.63
CA PHE A 185 1.25 0.78 18.79
C PHE A 185 1.25 1.23 20.26
N LYS A 186 0.22 0.85 21.02
CA LYS A 186 0.13 1.16 22.46
C LYS A 186 1.33 0.64 23.27
N ALA A 187 2.00 -0.41 22.80
CA ALA A 187 3.18 -0.95 23.45
C ALA A 187 4.37 0.04 23.48
N THR A 188 4.34 1.09 22.68
CA THR A 188 5.41 2.09 22.58
C THR A 188 4.94 3.52 22.86
N ASP A 189 3.67 3.73 23.26
CA ASP A 189 3.09 5.08 23.46
C ASP A 189 3.83 5.92 24.50
N GLU A 190 4.49 5.30 25.49
CA GLU A 190 5.34 6.02 26.46
C GLU A 190 6.57 6.70 25.80
N VAL A 191 7.02 6.16 24.67
CA VAL A 191 8.15 6.70 23.88
C VAL A 191 7.64 7.57 22.74
N GLY A 192 6.56 7.17 22.10
CA GLY A 192 5.90 7.96 21.06
C GLY A 192 4.85 7.17 20.27
N PRO A 193 4.12 7.84 19.37
CA PRO A 193 2.90 7.28 18.76
C PRO A 193 3.15 6.34 17.57
N LEU A 194 4.40 6.01 17.26
CA LEU A 194 4.78 5.15 16.13
C LEU A 194 5.04 3.72 16.60
N VAL A 195 5.13 2.76 15.67
CA VAL A 195 5.39 1.33 16.00
C VAL A 195 6.70 1.14 16.77
N LEU A 196 7.71 1.99 16.51
CA LEU A 196 8.98 2.00 17.23
C LEU A 196 9.07 3.18 18.22
N GLY A 197 7.93 3.76 18.61
CA GLY A 197 7.84 4.89 19.52
C GLY A 197 8.14 6.23 18.84
N ASP A 198 9.42 6.59 18.81
CA ASP A 198 9.89 7.94 18.44
C ASP A 198 10.23 8.10 16.95
N ARG A 199 10.32 7.01 16.20
CA ARG A 199 10.85 6.98 14.82
C ARG A 199 9.95 6.25 13.86
N VAL A 200 9.91 6.74 12.62
CA VAL A 200 9.19 6.09 11.52
C VAL A 200 9.89 4.79 11.15
N SER A 201 9.08 3.78 10.88
CA SER A 201 9.51 2.43 10.53
C SER A 201 8.68 1.87 9.37
N TRP A 202 9.05 0.70 8.87
CA TRP A 202 8.24 -0.02 7.88
C TRP A 202 6.80 -0.26 8.36
N GLY A 203 6.59 -0.57 9.65
CA GLY A 203 5.26 -0.75 10.21
C GLY A 203 4.38 0.49 10.06
N ASP A 204 4.93 1.68 10.36
CA ASP A 204 4.23 2.95 10.18
C ASP A 204 3.94 3.23 8.71
N ILE A 205 4.92 2.99 7.83
CA ILE A 205 4.79 3.15 6.37
C ILE A 205 3.70 2.25 5.81
N VAL A 206 3.64 0.99 6.24
CA VAL A 206 2.60 0.03 5.81
C VAL A 206 1.23 0.58 6.19
N VAL A 207 1.00 0.94 7.45
CA VAL A 207 -0.30 1.43 7.90
C VAL A 207 -0.67 2.72 7.16
N ALA A 208 0.25 3.69 7.08
CA ALA A 208 0.02 4.96 6.38
C ALA A 208 -0.28 4.76 4.88
N SER A 209 0.32 3.75 4.23
CA SER A 209 0.06 3.42 2.83
C SER A 209 -1.37 2.95 2.58
N PHE A 210 -1.97 2.24 3.54
CA PHE A 210 -3.39 1.86 3.44
C PHE A 210 -4.31 3.02 3.81
N LEU A 211 -3.95 3.83 4.81
CA LEU A 211 -4.73 5.02 5.18
C LEU A 211 -4.81 6.03 4.04
N ILE A 212 -3.69 6.33 3.38
CA ILE A 212 -3.70 7.23 2.22
C ILE A 212 -4.45 6.62 1.03
N TYR A 213 -4.44 5.31 0.86
CA TYR A 213 -5.28 4.62 -0.13
C TYR A 213 -6.76 4.84 0.15
N PHE A 214 -7.23 4.60 1.39
CA PHE A 214 -8.64 4.85 1.76
C PHE A 214 -9.02 6.32 1.57
N LYS A 215 -8.17 7.24 2.04
CA LYS A 215 -8.37 8.68 1.87
C LYS A 215 -8.51 9.04 0.39
N ARG A 216 -7.57 8.64 -0.45
CA ARG A 216 -7.56 9.00 -1.88
C ARG A 216 -8.67 8.33 -2.69
N LEU A 217 -9.17 7.18 -2.23
CA LEU A 217 -10.26 6.47 -2.88
C LEU A 217 -11.63 7.10 -2.59
N TRP A 218 -11.81 7.65 -1.40
CA TRP A 218 -13.14 8.01 -0.88
C TRP A 218 -13.33 9.48 -0.50
N GLU A 219 -12.27 10.22 -0.17
CA GLU A 219 -12.38 11.62 0.24
C GLU A 219 -12.97 12.47 -0.90
N GLY A 220 -14.01 13.25 -0.57
CA GLY A 220 -14.70 14.11 -1.54
C GLY A 220 -15.57 13.37 -2.56
N THR A 221 -15.79 12.06 -2.40
CA THR A 221 -16.76 11.28 -3.21
C THR A 221 -18.05 11.05 -2.41
N GLU A 222 -19.02 10.36 -3.00
CA GLU A 222 -20.22 9.89 -2.29
C GLU A 222 -19.92 8.92 -1.13
N LYS A 223 -18.66 8.44 -1.03
CA LYS A 223 -18.16 7.56 0.03
C LYS A 223 -17.24 8.27 1.04
N ASP A 224 -17.29 9.59 1.10
CA ASP A 224 -16.49 10.39 2.04
C ASP A 224 -16.68 9.95 3.51
N GLU A 225 -17.89 9.49 3.87
CA GLU A 225 -18.18 9.00 5.21
C GLU A 225 -17.32 7.79 5.60
N GLN A 226 -16.99 6.89 4.68
CA GLN A 226 -16.15 5.73 4.93
C GLN A 226 -14.74 6.15 5.38
N TRP A 227 -14.13 7.12 4.68
CA TRP A 227 -12.84 7.67 5.09
C TRP A 227 -12.96 8.42 6.43
N ARG A 228 -13.97 9.27 6.60
CA ARG A 228 -14.19 10.01 7.85
C ARG A 228 -14.35 9.06 9.04
N ASN A 229 -15.07 7.96 8.88
CA ASN A 229 -15.24 6.95 9.92
C ASN A 229 -13.88 6.35 10.34
N ILE A 230 -13.10 5.84 9.38
CA ILE A 230 -11.73 5.32 9.62
C ILE A 230 -10.84 6.37 10.31
N SER A 231 -10.91 7.62 9.86
CA SER A 231 -10.09 8.72 10.41
C SER A 231 -10.37 9.00 11.89
N THR A 232 -11.56 8.63 12.39
CA THR A 232 -11.97 8.83 13.80
C THR A 232 -11.77 7.62 14.70
N TRP A 233 -11.48 6.44 14.14
CA TRP A 233 -11.28 5.23 14.92
C TRP A 233 -10.13 5.34 15.93
N GLN A 234 -10.29 4.60 17.04
CA GLN A 234 -9.33 4.55 18.16
C GLN A 234 -8.86 5.95 18.59
N GLY A 235 -9.81 6.89 18.72
CA GLY A 235 -9.54 8.26 19.17
C GLY A 235 -8.82 9.12 18.13
N GLY A 236 -8.93 8.79 16.85
CA GLY A 236 -8.30 9.54 15.75
C GLY A 236 -6.83 9.19 15.51
N ARG A 237 -6.32 8.08 16.07
CA ARG A 237 -4.92 7.65 15.93
C ARG A 237 -4.50 7.57 14.46
N TRP A 238 -5.37 7.06 13.59
CA TRP A 238 -5.02 6.82 12.19
C TRP A 238 -4.89 8.10 11.38
N ALA A 239 -5.79 9.07 11.59
CA ALA A 239 -5.63 10.40 11.01
C ALA A 239 -4.32 11.04 11.48
N ALA A 240 -4.04 11.00 12.79
CA ALA A 240 -2.81 11.55 13.36
C ALA A 240 -1.53 10.87 12.82
N LEU A 241 -1.57 9.56 12.59
CA LEU A 241 -0.46 8.83 11.98
C LEU A 241 -0.23 9.29 10.53
N LEU A 242 -1.30 9.42 9.74
CA LEU A 242 -1.19 9.87 8.36
C LEU A 242 -0.68 11.32 8.29
N ASP A 243 -1.18 12.21 9.15
CA ASP A 243 -0.73 13.60 9.25
C ASP A 243 0.76 13.67 9.62
N LYS A 244 1.22 12.80 10.53
CA LYS A 244 2.65 12.73 10.91
C LYS A 244 3.56 12.30 9.75
N LEU A 245 3.03 11.55 8.79
CA LEU A 245 3.75 11.10 7.60
C LEU A 245 3.45 11.96 6.35
N ASP A 246 2.67 13.03 6.46
CA ASP A 246 2.20 13.84 5.33
C ASP A 246 3.36 14.44 4.51
N ALA A 247 4.44 14.84 5.19
CA ALA A 247 5.66 15.34 4.54
C ALA A 247 6.31 14.33 3.56
N TYR A 248 5.93 13.06 3.64
CA TYR A 248 6.45 11.98 2.81
C TYR A 248 5.43 11.50 1.75
N THR A 249 4.40 12.29 1.46
CA THR A 249 3.34 11.93 0.50
C THR A 249 3.52 12.51 -0.91
N ALA A 250 4.64 13.19 -1.17
CA ALA A 250 4.91 13.82 -2.44
C ALA A 250 4.88 12.82 -3.62
N ILE A 251 4.27 13.23 -4.73
CA ILE A 251 4.21 12.49 -6.00
C ILE A 251 5.11 13.24 -7.00
N HIS A 252 6.12 12.54 -7.50
CA HIS A 252 7.16 13.07 -8.40
C HIS A 252 7.05 12.48 -9.81
#